data_AF-A0A958YLG2-F1
#
_entry.id   AF-A0A958YLG2-F1
#
_cell.length_a   1.000
_cell.length_b   1.000
_cell.length_c   1.000
_cell.angle_alpha   90.00
_cell.angle_beta   90.00
_cell.angle_gamma   90.00
#
_symmetry.space_group_name_H-M   'P 1'
#
loop_
_entity.id
_entity.type
_entity.pdbx_description
1 polymer ?
#
loop_
_entity_poly.entity_id
_entity_poly.type
_entity_poly.pdbx_seq_one_letter_code
_entity_poly.pdbx_strand_id
1 'polypeptide(L)'
;MFLKTHASFYQLSGALATIFCIALYFIQLLKSDAIVVMFTTFGFYASVGLFVWWLIVTPVLFFDVYNTTSDWDFANLKRRIFLFANIFMYTCFSVGLIISKPQLKND
;
A
#
# COMPACT_ATOMS: atom_id res chain seq x y z
N MET A 1 3.92 11.61 30.69
CA MET A 1 3.86 12.83 29.86
C MET A 1 4.71 12.76 28.58
N PHE A 2 5.46 11.68 28.33
CA PHE A 2 6.40 11.54 27.20
C PHE A 2 5.79 10.93 25.92
N LEU A 3 4.49 10.58 25.95
CA LEU A 3 3.73 10.03 24.82
C LEU A 3 2.43 10.80 24.61
N LYS A 4 2.49 12.13 24.56
CA LYS A 4 1.35 12.93 24.10
C LYS A 4 1.52 13.30 22.63
N THR A 5 0.69 12.67 21.80
CA THR A 5 -0.05 13.29 20.70
C THR A 5 0.73 14.24 19.79
N HIS A 6 1.54 13.68 18.89
CA HIS A 6 1.92 14.31 17.60
C HIS A 6 1.87 13.31 16.41
N ALA A 7 1.18 12.17 16.56
CA ALA A 7 1.32 10.98 15.71
C ALA A 7 0.80 11.14 14.25
N SER A 8 -0.20 11.99 14.02
CA SER A 8 -0.87 12.08 12.71
C SER A 8 0.05 12.66 11.62
N PHE A 9 0.93 13.60 11.96
CA PHE A 9 1.86 14.21 11.00
C PHE A 9 2.90 13.21 10.50
N TYR A 10 3.47 12.40 11.39
CA TYR A 10 4.44 11.37 11.03
C TYR A 10 3.84 10.27 10.14
N GLN A 11 2.60 9.86 10.42
CA GLN A 11 1.88 8.92 9.55
C GLN A 11 1.62 9.51 8.16
N LEU A 12 1.22 10.78 8.09
CA LEU A 12 0.99 11.46 6.83
C LEU A 12 2.29 11.61 6.02
N SER A 13 3.39 12.02 6.67
CA SER A 13 4.69 12.15 6.00
C SER A 13 5.23 10.80 5.53
N GLY A 14 5.02 9.73 6.31
CA GLY A 14 5.40 8.37 5.93
C GLY A 14 4.60 7.85 4.73
N ALA A 15 3.29 8.11 4.70
CA ALA A 15 2.45 7.76 3.56
C ALA A 15 2.86 8.53 2.29
N LEU A 16 3.11 9.84 2.40
CA LEU A 16 3.57 10.68 1.29
C LEU A 16 4.93 10.21 0.76
N ALA A 17 5.89 9.91 1.65
CA ALA A 17 7.20 9.40 1.25
C ALA A 17 7.10 8.04 0.54
N THR A 18 6.24 7.14 1.03
CA THR A 18 6.01 5.83 0.42
C THR A 18 5.37 5.96 -0.96
N ILE A 19 4.33 6.78 -1.08
CA ILE A 19 3.67 7.09 -2.35
C ILE A 19 4.65 7.69 -3.35
N PHE A 20 5.49 8.64 -2.90
CA PHE A 20 6.48 9.29 -3.75
C PHE A 20 7.55 8.30 -4.23
N CYS A 21 8.04 7.43 -3.35
CA CYS A 21 9.02 6.40 -3.70
C CYS A 21 8.45 5.41 -4.73
N ILE A 22 7.19 4.98 -4.54
CA ILE A 22 6.51 4.09 -5.48
C ILE A 22 6.25 4.79 -6.82
N ALA A 23 5.87 6.07 -6.81
CA ALA A 23 5.68 6.85 -8.04
C ALA A 23 6.98 7.00 -8.84
N LEU A 24 8.10 7.29 -8.17
CA LEU A 24 9.43 7.32 -8.80
C LEU A 24 9.82 5.95 -9.36
N TYR A 25 9.56 4.87 -8.62
CA TYR A 25 9.77 3.50 -9.11
C TYR A 25 8.95 3.24 -10.38
N PHE A 26 7.66 3.58 -10.41
CA PHE A 26 6.84 3.43 -11.61
C PHE A 26 7.35 4.28 -12.78
N ILE A 27 7.74 5.53 -12.54
CA ILE A 27 8.28 6.41 -13.61
C ILE A 27 9.58 5.84 -14.19
N GLN A 28 10.51 5.40 -13.34
CA GLN A 28 11.76 4.79 -13.78
C GLN A 28 11.52 3.51 -14.57
N LEU A 29 10.54 2.73 -14.14
CA LEU A 29 10.17 1.46 -14.75
C LEU A 29 9.40 1.64 -16.07
N LEU A 30 8.59 2.72 -16.21
CA LEU A 30 7.91 3.10 -17.45
C LEU A 30 8.86 3.64 -18.53
N LYS A 31 9.98 4.26 -18.11
CA LYS A 31 11.03 4.75 -19.02
C LYS A 31 11.98 3.65 -19.50
N SER A 32 11.91 2.44 -18.93
CA SER A 32 12.64 1.29 -19.45
C SER A 32 11.86 0.71 -20.63
N ASP A 33 12.49 0.55 -21.80
CA ASP A 33 11.89 -0.10 -22.99
C ASP A 33 11.47 -1.57 -22.75
N ALA A 34 11.71 -2.10 -21.54
CA ALA A 34 11.34 -3.44 -21.09
C ALA A 34 9.99 -3.48 -20.35
N ILE A 35 8.99 -2.69 -20.76
CA ILE A 35 7.61 -2.70 -20.20
C ILE A 35 7.01 -4.12 -20.17
N VAL A 36 7.41 -5.01 -21.08
CA VAL A 36 6.94 -6.40 -21.09
C VAL A 36 7.59 -7.26 -19.99
N VAL A 37 8.86 -7.01 -19.65
CA VAL A 37 9.58 -7.70 -18.54
C VAL A 37 9.08 -7.23 -17.17
N MET A 38 8.54 -6.01 -17.11
CA MET A 38 7.90 -5.42 -15.93
C MET A 38 6.73 -6.28 -15.42
N PHE A 39 5.83 -6.72 -16.32
CA PHE A 39 4.67 -7.55 -15.97
C PHE A 39 5.03 -8.95 -15.48
N THR A 40 6.27 -9.40 -15.67
CA THR A 40 6.80 -10.66 -15.14
C THR A 40 7.57 -10.52 -13.82
N THR A 41 7.69 -9.31 -13.28
CA THR A 41 8.47 -9.07 -12.06
C THR A 41 7.54 -8.90 -10.86
N PHE A 42 7.76 -9.69 -9.80
CA PHE A 42 7.00 -9.63 -8.55
C PHE A 42 6.93 -8.20 -7.95
N GLY A 43 8.05 -7.47 -8.01
CA GLY A 43 8.18 -6.12 -7.45
C GLY A 43 7.16 -5.12 -7.99
N PHE A 44 6.70 -5.28 -9.23
CA PHE A 44 5.67 -4.40 -9.81
C PHE A 44 4.33 -4.59 -9.09
N TYR A 45 3.84 -5.83 -8.99
CA TYR A 45 2.58 -6.14 -8.31
C TYR A 45 2.64 -5.83 -6.81
N ALA A 46 3.81 -6.02 -6.18
CA ALA A 46 4.00 -5.67 -4.78
C ALA A 46 3.90 -4.15 -4.54
N SER A 47 4.54 -3.34 -5.38
CA SER A 47 4.47 -1.88 -5.33
C SER A 47 3.05 -1.36 -5.58
N VAL A 48 2.30 -1.94 -6.54
CA VAL A 48 0.89 -1.58 -6.78
C VAL A 48 0.01 -1.91 -5.56
N GLY A 49 0.17 -3.12 -5.00
CA GLY A 49 -0.59 -3.54 -3.82
C GLY A 49 -0.35 -2.63 -2.62
N LEU A 50 0.92 -2.29 -2.34
CA LEU A 50 1.30 -1.37 -1.27
C LEU A 50 0.78 0.05 -1.52
N PHE A 51 0.84 0.54 -2.75
CA PHE A 51 0.34 1.86 -3.10
C PHE A 51 -1.15 2.00 -2.82
N VAL A 52 -1.95 1.05 -3.30
CA VAL A 52 -3.40 1.04 -3.09
C VAL A 52 -3.73 0.88 -1.60
N TRP A 53 -2.99 0.02 -0.88
CA TRP A 53 -3.17 -0.16 0.56
C TRP A 53 -2.94 1.16 1.33
N TRP A 54 -1.84 1.86 1.06
CA TRP A 54 -1.55 3.15 1.69
C TRP A 54 -2.59 4.23 1.33
N LEU A 55 -3.04 4.27 0.07
CA LEU A 55 -4.07 5.21 -0.39
C LEU A 55 -5.39 5.04 0.39
N ILE A 56 -5.76 3.82 0.75
CA ILE A 56 -6.99 3.50 1.49
C ILE A 56 -6.81 3.70 3.00
N VAL A 57 -5.66 3.28 3.57
CA VAL A 57 -5.45 3.30 5.04
C VAL A 57 -5.21 4.71 5.57
N THR A 58 -4.51 5.57 4.83
CA THR A 58 -4.23 6.95 5.27
C THR A 58 -5.49 7.78 5.58
N PRO A 59 -6.51 7.89 4.70
CA PRO A 59 -7.72 8.64 5.02
C PRO A 59 -8.48 8.01 6.20
N VAL A 60 -8.53 6.67 6.29
CA VAL A 60 -9.21 5.99 7.41
C VAL A 60 -8.57 6.34 8.76
N LEU A 61 -7.24 6.37 8.83
CA LEU A 61 -6.51 6.78 10.04
C LEU A 61 -6.68 8.27 10.36
N PHE A 62 -6.74 9.12 9.33
CA PHE A 62 -6.99 10.55 9.50
C PHE A 62 -8.38 10.83 10.10
N PHE A 63 -9.41 10.14 9.59
CA PHE A 63 -10.78 10.29 10.08
C PHE A 63 -11.02 9.63 11.44
N ASP A 64 -10.16 8.71 11.89
CA ASP A 64 -10.27 8.04 13.18
C ASP A 64 -10.21 9.00 14.38
N VAL A 65 -9.48 10.12 14.24
CA VAL A 65 -9.37 11.16 15.28
C VAL A 65 -10.69 11.89 15.52
N TYR A 66 -11.57 11.92 14.51
CA TYR A 66 -12.88 12.56 14.59
C TYR A 66 -13.99 11.60 15.05
N ASN A 67 -13.65 10.33 15.34
CA ASN A 67 -14.62 9.34 15.73
C ASN A 67 -14.98 9.43 17.22
N THR A 68 -16.27 9.54 17.53
CA THR A 68 -16.78 9.49 18.89
C THR A 68 -17.04 8.04 19.30
N THR A 69 -16.81 7.67 20.56
CA THR A 69 -17.03 6.29 21.07
C THR A 69 -18.50 5.82 20.99
N SER A 70 -19.42 6.70 20.63
CA SER A 70 -20.84 6.41 20.44
C SER A 70 -21.18 5.90 19.03
N ASP A 71 -20.29 6.06 18.04
CA ASP A 71 -20.56 5.74 16.64
C ASP A 71 -20.06 4.34 16.26
N TRP A 72 -20.88 3.33 16.56
CA TRP A 72 -20.60 1.93 16.22
C TRP A 72 -20.53 1.68 14.72
N ASP A 73 -21.24 2.47 13.91
CA ASP A 73 -21.21 2.38 12.45
C ASP A 73 -19.83 2.72 11.86
N PHE A 74 -19.16 3.75 12.39
CA PHE A 74 -17.81 4.11 11.95
C PHE A 74 -16.80 3.00 12.29
N ALA A 75 -16.92 2.39 13.48
CA ALA A 75 -16.06 1.28 13.87
C ALA A 75 -16.24 0.06 12.95
N ASN A 76 -17.47 -0.23 12.54
CA ASN A 76 -17.76 -1.32 11.61
C ASN A 76 -17.25 -1.02 10.19
N LEU A 77 -17.42 0.22 9.72
CA LEU A 77 -16.92 0.68 8.43
C LEU A 77 -15.40 0.59 8.36
N LYS A 78 -14.70 1.12 9.37
CA LYS A 78 -13.25 1.03 9.52
C LYS A 78 -12.78 -0.42 9.42
N ARG A 79 -13.40 -1.33 10.18
CA ARG A 79 -13.06 -2.76 10.17
C ARG A 79 -13.21 -3.37 8.78
N ARG A 80 -14.32 -3.09 8.08
CA ARG A 80 -14.54 -3.58 6.70
C ARG A 80 -13.49 -3.04 5.75
N ILE A 81 -13.16 -1.75 5.80
CA ILE A 81 -12.16 -1.14 4.92
C ILE A 81 -10.79 -1.79 5.13
N PHE A 82 -10.34 -1.96 6.38
CA PHE A 82 -9.08 -2.65 6.66
C PHE A 82 -9.08 -4.10 6.17
N LEU A 83 -10.21 -4.82 6.30
CA LEU A 83 -10.35 -6.19 5.83
C LEU A 83 -10.20 -6.24 4.30
N PHE A 84 -10.93 -5.41 3.56
CA PHE A 84 -10.82 -5.34 2.10
C PHE A 84 -9.45 -4.89 1.62
N ALA A 85 -8.84 -3.89 2.26
CA ALA A 85 -7.51 -3.40 1.92
C ALA A 85 -6.45 -4.51 2.07
N ASN A 86 -6.52 -5.29 3.16
CA ASN A 86 -5.60 -6.41 3.36
C ASN A 86 -5.84 -7.54 2.36
N ILE A 87 -7.11 -7.94 2.11
CA ILE A 87 -7.42 -8.94 1.09
C ILE A 87 -6.86 -8.51 -0.27
N PHE A 88 -7.07 -7.26 -0.66
CA PHE A 88 -6.56 -6.71 -1.92
C PHE A 88 -5.03 -6.80 -1.99
N MET A 89 -4.33 -6.32 -0.96
CA MET A 89 -2.87 -6.35 -0.89
C MET A 89 -2.31 -7.77 -1.02
N TYR A 90 -2.84 -8.73 -0.25
CA TYR A 90 -2.40 -10.13 -0.31
C TYR A 90 -2.73 -10.76 -1.66
N THR A 91 -3.87 -10.45 -2.26
CA THR A 91 -4.23 -10.94 -3.60
C THR A 91 -3.22 -10.43 -4.65
N CYS A 92 -2.83 -9.16 -4.60
CA CYS A 92 -1.79 -8.61 -5.47
C CYS A 92 -0.45 -9.33 -5.28
N PHE A 93 -0.06 -9.66 -4.05
CA PHE A 93 1.16 -10.42 -3.80
C PHE A 93 1.07 -11.86 -4.32
N SER A 94 -0.05 -12.54 -4.12
CA SER A 94 -0.29 -13.89 -4.65
C SER A 94 -0.24 -13.90 -6.18
N VAL A 95 -0.92 -12.97 -6.83
CA VAL A 95 -0.89 -12.82 -8.30
C VAL A 95 0.53 -12.51 -8.78
N GLY A 96 1.23 -11.62 -8.07
CA GLY A 96 2.63 -11.30 -8.36
C GLY A 96 3.55 -12.51 -8.27
N LEU A 97 3.36 -13.40 -7.31
CA LEU A 97 4.14 -14.64 -7.17
C LEU A 97 3.83 -15.67 -8.25
N ILE A 98 2.55 -15.78 -8.66
CA ILE A 98 2.13 -16.71 -9.71
C ILE A 98 2.69 -16.29 -11.08
N ILE A 99 2.66 -14.98 -11.36
CA ILE A 99 3.09 -14.44 -12.66
C ILE A 99 4.61 -14.31 -12.74
N SER A 100 5.29 -14.13 -11.60
CA SER A 100 6.74 -13.96 -11.61
C SER A 100 7.45 -15.26 -11.96
N LYS A 101 8.03 -15.29 -13.15
CA LYS A 101 8.91 -16.40 -13.56
C LYS A 101 10.21 -16.28 -12.76
N PRO A 102 10.64 -17.34 -12.06
CA PRO A 102 11.94 -17.33 -11.40
C PRO A 102 13.03 -17.10 -12.46
N GLN A 103 13.97 -16.20 -12.16
CA GLN A 103 15.17 -16.12 -13.00
C GLN A 103 15.96 -17.42 -12.81
N LEU A 104 15.94 -18.28 -13.83
CA LEU A 104 16.85 -19.41 -13.92
C LEU A 104 18.27 -18.84 -14.03
N LYS A 105 18.96 -18.78 -12.90
CA LYS A 105 20.39 -18.52 -12.86
C LYS A 105 21.06 -19.77 -13.43
N ASN A 106 21.42 -19.72 -14.69
CA ASN A 106 22.39 -20.68 -15.24
C ASN A 106 23.76 -20.26 -14.69
N ASP A 107 24.35 -21.13 -13.88
CA ASP A 107 25.69 -20.98 -13.30
C ASP A 107 26.77 -20.73 -14.37
#